data_AF-A0A0F5VKV3-F1
#
_entry.id   AF-A0A0F5VKV3-F1
#
_cell.length_a   1.000
_cell.length_b   1.000
_cell.length_c   1.000
_cell.angle_alpha   90.00
_cell.angle_beta   90.00
_cell.angle_gamma   90.00
#
_symmetry.space_group_name_H-M   'P 1'
#
loop_
_entity.id
_entity.type
_entity.pdbx_description
1 polymer ?
#
loop_
_entity_poly.entity_id
_entity_poly.type
_entity_poly.pdbx_seq_one_letter_code
_entity_poly.pdbx_strand_id
1 'polypeptide(L)'
;EGELVKTHAALEQGKRTDKNDYPPEKIAFQMRTPIWCRGQASQVGDACRQVIDQLLEVNALYRLRAAQGVLGLRKKYGDTRLEAACAKAIAVGDPSYRTVKGILVAGTETDPEPETGDAGASAFLHGPEGLFADAVI
;
A
#
# COMPACT_ATOMS: atom_id res chain seq x y z
N GLU A 1 23.40 28.18 -41.02
CA GLU A 1 22.07 28.74 -40.70
C GLU A 1 21.63 28.16 -39.36
N GLY A 2 21.01 28.96 -38.49
CA GLY A 2 20.50 28.50 -37.20
C GLY A 2 18.98 28.40 -37.25
N GLU A 3 18.44 27.22 -36.98
CA GLU A 3 17.00 27.01 -36.86
C GLU A 3 16.54 27.31 -35.43
N LEU A 4 15.43 28.05 -35.29
CA LEU A 4 14.85 28.37 -33.99
C LEU A 4 14.17 27.12 -33.41
N VAL A 5 14.80 26.52 -32.39
CA VAL A 5 14.31 25.28 -31.77
C VAL A 5 13.18 25.54 -30.76
N LYS A 6 13.23 26.65 -30.00
CA LYS A 6 12.24 26.91 -28.93
C LYS A 6 12.19 28.36 -28.43
N THR A 7 11.00 28.80 -28.01
CA THR A 7 10.79 30.09 -27.33
C THR A 7 10.21 29.88 -25.92
N HIS A 8 10.79 30.51 -24.91
CA HIS A 8 10.28 30.49 -23.53
C HIS A 8 9.79 31.89 -23.13
N ALA A 9 8.48 32.07 -22.91
CA ALA A 9 7.99 33.35 -22.42
C ALA A 9 8.39 33.56 -20.95
N ALA A 10 8.85 34.77 -20.64
CA ALA A 10 9.23 35.18 -19.29
C ALA A 10 8.04 35.13 -18.33
N LEU A 11 8.32 34.80 -17.07
CA LEU A 11 7.37 34.91 -15.96
C LEU A 11 7.81 36.02 -15.00
N GLU A 12 6.83 36.69 -14.40
CA GLU A 12 7.05 37.73 -13.39
C GLU A 12 7.70 37.15 -12.10
N GLN A 13 7.40 35.88 -11.79
CA GLN A 13 8.06 35.10 -10.74
C GLN A 13 7.99 33.59 -11.02
N GLY A 14 9.00 32.85 -10.54
CA GLY A 14 9.04 31.38 -10.63
C GLY A 14 9.75 30.82 -11.86
N LYS A 15 9.62 29.50 -12.09
CA LYS A 15 10.22 28.78 -13.23
C LYS A 15 9.11 28.10 -14.03
N ARG A 16 9.15 28.23 -15.37
CA ARG A 16 8.27 27.49 -16.28
C ARG A 16 9.08 26.45 -17.05
N THR A 17 8.95 25.20 -16.65
CA THR A 17 9.56 24.09 -17.38
C THR A 17 8.55 23.48 -18.32
N ASP A 18 8.89 23.37 -19.59
CA ASP A 18 8.09 22.60 -20.54
C ASP A 18 8.30 21.11 -20.27
N LYS A 19 7.22 20.35 -20.20
CA LYS A 19 7.24 18.92 -19.93
C LYS A 19 7.92 18.13 -21.05
N ASN A 20 7.91 18.65 -22.27
CA ASN A 20 8.58 18.04 -23.43
C ASN A 20 10.11 18.13 -23.35
N ASP A 21 10.66 18.97 -22.47
CA ASP A 21 12.12 19.05 -22.24
C ASP A 21 12.62 17.97 -21.27
N TYR A 22 11.71 17.27 -20.59
CA TYR A 22 12.09 16.19 -19.69
C TYR A 22 12.29 14.88 -20.46
N PRO A 23 13.32 14.08 -20.10
CA PRO A 23 13.43 12.71 -20.55
C PRO A 23 12.14 11.94 -20.24
N PRO A 24 11.66 11.04 -21.13
CA PRO A 24 10.34 10.40 -21.00
C PRO A 24 10.16 9.63 -19.68
N GLU A 25 11.26 9.08 -19.15
CA GLU A 25 11.33 8.42 -17.84
C GLU A 25 11.07 9.34 -16.64
N LYS A 26 11.39 10.64 -16.74
CA LYS A 26 11.13 11.66 -15.69
C LYS A 26 9.69 12.17 -15.73
N ILE A 27 9.04 12.12 -16.88
CA ILE A 27 7.62 12.49 -17.06
C ILE A 27 6.71 11.53 -16.29
N ALA A 28 7.06 10.23 -16.22
CA ALA A 28 6.26 9.21 -15.55
C ALA A 28 6.00 9.51 -14.06
N PHE A 29 6.95 10.14 -13.34
CA PHE A 29 6.73 10.57 -11.96
C PHE A 29 5.72 11.73 -11.88
N GLN A 30 5.79 12.66 -12.83
CA GLN A 30 4.86 13.78 -12.94
C GLN A 30 3.46 13.36 -13.44
N MET A 31 3.36 12.23 -14.14
CA MET A 31 2.11 11.66 -14.65
C MET A 31 1.35 10.82 -13.63
N ARG A 32 2.00 10.31 -12.58
CA ARG A 32 1.36 9.54 -11.50
C ARG A 32 0.79 10.46 -10.43
N THR A 33 -0.16 11.28 -10.85
CA THR A 33 -0.91 12.22 -10.02
C THR A 33 -1.76 11.50 -8.97
N PRO A 34 -2.27 12.21 -7.94
CA PRO A 34 -3.26 11.66 -7.01
C PRO A 34 -4.47 11.01 -7.72
N ILE A 35 -4.94 11.62 -8.80
CA ILE A 35 -6.05 11.10 -9.62
C ILE A 35 -5.69 9.76 -10.25
N TRP A 36 -4.49 9.65 -10.84
CA TRP A 36 -4.01 8.39 -11.38
C TRP A 36 -3.91 7.30 -10.31
N CYS A 37 -3.39 7.65 -9.12
CA CYS A 37 -3.25 6.69 -8.02
C CYS A 37 -4.62 6.15 -7.59
N ARG A 38 -5.64 7.01 -7.45
CA ARG A 38 -7.02 6.58 -7.15
C ARG A 38 -7.60 5.66 -8.21
N GLY A 39 -7.41 6.00 -9.49
CA GLY A 39 -7.89 5.18 -10.59
C GLY A 39 -7.23 3.81 -10.66
N GLN A 40 -5.93 3.71 -10.33
CA GLN A 40 -5.23 2.43 -10.23
C GLN A 40 -5.65 1.62 -9.01
N ALA A 41 -5.86 2.27 -7.87
CA ALA A 41 -6.31 1.62 -6.65
C ALA A 41 -7.69 0.97 -6.83
N SER A 42 -8.61 1.66 -7.51
CA SER A 42 -9.93 1.12 -7.85
C SER A 42 -9.88 -0.09 -8.80
N GLN A 43 -8.79 -0.32 -9.52
CA GLN A 43 -8.62 -1.56 -10.31
C GLN A 43 -8.14 -2.74 -9.47
N VAL A 44 -7.54 -2.47 -8.31
CA VAL A 44 -7.12 -3.49 -7.35
C VAL A 44 -8.31 -3.89 -6.47
N GLY A 45 -9.00 -2.89 -5.90
CA GLY A 45 -10.20 -3.08 -5.09
C GLY A 45 -10.50 -1.91 -4.16
N ASP A 46 -11.57 -2.05 -3.37
CA ASP A 46 -12.13 -1.00 -2.52
C ASP A 46 -11.24 -0.70 -1.31
N ALA A 47 -10.65 -1.72 -0.69
CA ALA A 47 -9.74 -1.55 0.43
C ALA A 47 -8.45 -0.86 -0.01
N CYS A 48 -7.89 -1.25 -1.16
CA CYS A 48 -6.76 -0.55 -1.74
C CYS A 48 -7.11 0.92 -2.03
N ARG A 49 -8.29 1.18 -2.61
CA ARG A 49 -8.76 2.54 -2.86
C ARG A 49 -8.85 3.36 -1.57
N GLN A 50 -9.39 2.79 -0.49
CA GLN A 50 -9.50 3.46 0.80
C GLN A 50 -8.13 3.80 1.40
N VAL A 51 -7.14 2.88 1.35
CA VAL A 51 -5.76 3.17 1.78
C VAL A 51 -5.18 4.34 1.00
N ILE A 52 -5.34 4.34 -0.33
CA ILE A 52 -4.82 5.41 -1.18
C ILE A 52 -5.52 6.75 -0.90
N ASP A 53 -6.83 6.74 -0.68
CA ASP A 53 -7.56 7.97 -0.33
C ASP A 53 -7.09 8.53 1.02
N GLN A 54 -6.94 7.70 2.05
CA GLN A 54 -6.43 8.13 3.36
C GLN A 54 -4.99 8.66 3.29
N LEU A 55 -4.12 8.01 2.51
CA LEU A 55 -2.76 8.49 2.30
C LEU A 55 -2.73 9.85 1.59
N LEU A 56 -3.72 10.14 0.74
CA LEU A 56 -3.77 11.37 -0.05
C LEU A 56 -4.62 12.48 0.60
N GLU A 57 -5.36 12.19 1.67
CA GLU A 57 -6.22 13.15 2.38
C GLU A 57 -5.40 14.18 3.17
N VAL A 58 -4.38 13.73 3.91
CA VAL A 58 -3.51 14.62 4.71
C VAL A 58 -2.21 14.90 3.97
N ASN A 59 -2.08 16.11 3.42
CA ASN A 59 -0.85 16.57 2.74
C ASN A 59 -0.44 15.68 1.55
N ALA A 60 -1.30 15.62 0.53
CA ALA A 60 -1.18 14.79 -0.66
C ALA A 60 0.21 14.79 -1.35
N LEU A 61 0.94 15.92 -1.33
CA LEU A 61 2.24 16.02 -1.99
C LEU A 61 3.33 15.19 -1.31
N TYR A 62 3.38 15.15 0.03
CA TYR A 62 4.40 14.38 0.76
C TYR A 62 4.11 12.88 0.74
N ARG A 63 2.83 12.50 0.66
CA ARG A 63 2.39 11.11 0.73
C ARG A 63 2.15 10.45 -0.63
N LEU A 64 2.24 11.19 -1.74
CA LEU A 64 2.13 10.64 -3.08
C LEU A 64 3.12 9.50 -3.33
N ARG A 65 4.34 9.59 -2.79
CA ARG A 65 5.34 8.52 -2.95
C ARG A 65 4.97 7.25 -2.20
N ALA A 66 4.29 7.37 -1.06
CA ALA A 66 3.75 6.21 -0.33
C ALA A 66 2.62 5.55 -1.11
N ALA A 67 1.68 6.35 -1.65
CA ALA A 67 0.58 5.87 -2.49
C ALA A 67 1.10 5.13 -3.75
N GLN A 68 2.07 5.73 -4.46
CA GLN A 68 2.75 5.09 -5.59
C GLN A 68 3.50 3.82 -5.17
N GLY A 69 4.08 3.81 -3.97
CA GLY A 69 4.77 2.65 -3.40
C GLY A 69 3.82 1.47 -3.16
N VAL A 70 2.64 1.72 -2.60
CA VAL A 70 1.59 0.70 -2.41
C VAL A 70 1.18 0.11 -3.76
N LEU A 71 0.86 0.94 -4.75
CA LEU A 71 0.52 0.48 -6.11
C LEU A 71 1.68 -0.25 -6.81
N GLY A 72 2.92 0.04 -6.44
CA GLY A 72 4.09 -0.69 -6.93
C GLY A 72 4.14 -2.15 -6.46
N LEU A 73 3.58 -2.45 -5.29
CA LEU A 73 3.51 -3.82 -4.74
C LEU A 73 2.63 -4.74 -5.61
N ARG A 74 1.67 -4.16 -6.33
CA ARG A 74 0.80 -4.84 -7.30
C ARG A 74 1.59 -5.74 -8.25
N LYS A 75 2.72 -5.24 -8.78
CA LYS A 75 3.56 -5.99 -9.74
C LYS A 75 4.20 -7.23 -9.15
N LYS A 76 4.47 -7.24 -7.85
CA LYS A 76 5.18 -8.33 -7.17
C LYS A 76 4.22 -9.35 -6.55
N TYR A 77 3.10 -8.88 -6.00
CA TYR A 77 2.20 -9.72 -5.21
C TYR A 77 0.85 -9.99 -5.89
N GLY A 78 0.52 -9.26 -6.96
CA GLY A 78 -0.78 -9.34 -7.63
C GLY A 78 -1.88 -8.56 -6.91
N ASP A 79 -3.01 -8.41 -7.58
CA ASP A 79 -4.12 -7.55 -7.14
C ASP A 79 -4.83 -8.15 -5.92
N THR A 80 -5.13 -9.45 -5.97
CA THR A 80 -5.84 -10.17 -4.89
C THR A 80 -5.13 -10.07 -3.55
N ARG A 81 -3.82 -10.35 -3.52
CA ARG A 81 -3.04 -10.30 -2.28
C ARG A 81 -2.87 -8.88 -1.79
N LEU A 82 -2.67 -7.93 -2.70
CA LEU A 82 -2.56 -6.51 -2.35
C LEU A 82 -3.85 -6.00 -1.71
N GLU A 83 -5.01 -6.36 -2.27
CA GLU A 83 -6.32 -5.97 -1.74
C GLU A 83 -6.54 -6.51 -0.33
N ALA A 84 -6.27 -7.80 -0.10
CA ALA A 84 -6.37 -8.41 1.23
C ALA A 84 -5.42 -7.73 2.24
N ALA A 85 -4.19 -7.41 1.82
CA ALA A 85 -3.24 -6.71 2.69
C ALA A 85 -3.69 -5.29 3.03
N CYS A 86 -4.30 -4.58 2.08
CA CYS A 86 -4.88 -3.26 2.32
C CYS A 86 -6.04 -3.35 3.32
N ALA A 87 -6.94 -4.32 3.15
CA ALA A 87 -8.05 -4.56 4.07
C ALA A 87 -7.54 -4.84 5.49
N LYS A 88 -6.52 -5.69 5.63
CA LYS A 88 -5.92 -6.01 6.93
C LYS A 88 -5.22 -4.80 7.56
N ALA A 89 -4.53 -3.99 6.77
CA ALA A 89 -3.91 -2.75 7.24
C ALA A 89 -4.95 -1.74 7.78
N ILE A 90 -6.11 -1.64 7.13
CA ILE A 90 -7.24 -0.82 7.60
C ILE A 90 -7.80 -1.39 8.90
N ALA A 91 -8.00 -2.72 8.96
CA ALA A 91 -8.57 -3.39 10.13
C ALA A 91 -7.70 -3.20 11.40
N VAL A 92 -6.36 -3.18 11.25
CA VAL A 92 -5.44 -2.89 12.37
C VAL A 92 -5.27 -1.39 12.65
N GLY A 93 -5.87 -0.53 11.84
CA GLY A 93 -5.84 0.93 12.03
C GLY A 93 -4.56 1.63 11.57
N ASP A 94 -3.67 0.96 10.82
CA ASP A 94 -2.48 1.59 10.23
C ASP A 94 -2.40 1.36 8.70
N PRO A 95 -3.11 2.16 7.89
CA PRO A 95 -3.09 2.11 6.44
C PRO A 95 -1.83 2.78 5.84
N SER A 96 -0.67 2.42 6.37
CA SER A 96 0.63 2.89 5.91
C SER A 96 1.26 1.94 4.89
N TYR A 97 2.09 2.47 3.98
CA TYR A 97 2.88 1.64 3.06
C TYR A 97 3.71 0.58 3.79
N ARG A 98 4.28 0.93 4.96
CA ARG A 98 5.13 0.03 5.74
C ARG A 98 4.33 -1.17 6.25
N THR A 99 3.12 -0.95 6.73
CA THR A 99 2.24 -1.99 7.25
C THR A 99 1.71 -2.89 6.13
N VAL A 100 1.22 -2.31 5.03
CA VAL A 100 0.79 -3.10 3.85
C VAL A 100 1.94 -3.97 3.32
N LYS A 101 3.15 -3.40 3.19
CA LYS A 101 4.33 -4.17 2.78
C LYS A 101 4.69 -5.25 3.80
N GLY A 102 4.63 -4.94 5.09
CA GLY A 102 4.92 -5.87 6.17
C GLY A 102 4.00 -7.09 6.13
N ILE A 103 2.69 -6.86 5.99
CA ILE A 103 1.68 -7.91 5.87
C ILE A 103 1.98 -8.82 4.67
N LEU A 104 2.24 -8.23 3.49
CA LEU A 104 2.56 -8.97 2.26
C LEU A 104 3.86 -9.77 2.33
N VAL A 105 4.87 -9.25 3.03
CA VAL A 105 6.13 -9.95 3.26
C VAL A 105 5.93 -11.11 4.23
N ALA A 106 5.14 -10.91 5.28
CA ALA A 106 4.80 -11.96 6.23
C ALA A 106 3.84 -13.01 5.65
N GLY A 107 3.13 -12.70 4.56
CA GLY A 107 2.12 -13.59 3.97
C GLY A 107 0.88 -13.72 4.87
N THR A 108 0.58 -12.69 5.64
CA THR A 108 -0.49 -12.70 6.67
C THR A 108 -1.74 -11.98 6.21
N GLU A 109 -1.85 -11.59 4.94
CA GLU A 109 -3.01 -10.87 4.41
C GLU A 109 -4.31 -11.70 4.44
N THR A 110 -4.20 -13.02 4.40
CA THR A 110 -5.32 -13.95 4.52
C THR A 110 -5.22 -14.61 5.89
N ASP A 111 -6.35 -14.74 6.59
CA ASP A 111 -6.37 -15.54 7.81
C ASP A 111 -6.13 -17.01 7.46
N PRO A 112 -5.34 -17.73 8.27
CA PRO A 112 -5.17 -19.17 8.05
C PRO A 112 -6.55 -19.81 8.02
N GLU A 113 -6.79 -20.67 7.03
CA GLU A 113 -7.94 -21.56 7.07
C GLU A 113 -7.94 -22.26 8.43
N PRO A 114 -9.09 -22.38 9.10
CA PRO A 114 -9.14 -23.09 10.36
C PRO A 114 -8.63 -24.49 10.09
N GLU A 115 -7.42 -24.78 10.58
CA GLU A 115 -6.87 -26.11 10.60
C GLU A 115 -7.97 -26.98 11.24
N THR A 116 -8.53 -27.95 10.53
CA THR A 116 -9.50 -28.91 11.09
C THR A 116 -8.83 -29.84 12.13
N GLY A 117 -7.72 -29.40 12.73
CA GLY A 117 -6.98 -30.05 13.81
C GLY A 117 -7.41 -29.50 15.16
N ASP A 118 -8.18 -30.31 15.88
CA ASP A 118 -8.52 -30.26 17.30
C ASP A 118 -8.76 -28.85 17.88
N ALA A 119 -9.99 -28.36 17.68
CA ALA A 119 -10.56 -27.12 18.20
C ALA A 119 -10.11 -26.71 19.62
N GLY A 120 -8.95 -26.07 19.73
CA GLY A 120 -8.49 -25.45 20.97
C GLY A 120 -7.81 -26.40 21.97
N ALA A 121 -7.12 -27.45 21.52
CA ALA A 121 -6.12 -28.06 22.39
C ALA A 121 -4.96 -27.07 22.62
N SER A 122 -5.00 -26.36 23.75
CA SER A 122 -3.89 -25.55 24.22
C SER A 122 -2.62 -26.41 24.22
N ALA A 123 -1.55 -25.94 23.59
CA ALA A 123 -0.25 -26.59 23.66
C ALA A 123 0.18 -26.65 25.14
N PHE A 124 -0.06 -27.78 25.79
CA PHE A 124 0.26 -27.97 27.20
C PHE A 124 1.76 -28.07 27.36
N LEU A 125 2.42 -26.93 27.61
CA LEU A 125 3.86 -26.90 27.93
C LEU A 125 4.20 -27.70 29.21
N HIS A 126 3.20 -28.07 30.02
CA HIS A 126 3.37 -28.79 31.29
C HIS A 126 2.52 -30.08 31.46
N GLY A 127 1.91 -30.57 30.39
CA GLY A 127 1.16 -31.84 30.43
C GLY A 127 -0.18 -31.80 31.21
N PRO A 128 -1.01 -32.85 31.07
CA PRO A 128 -2.38 -32.88 31.58
C PRO A 128 -2.49 -32.97 33.12
N GLU A 129 -1.43 -33.38 33.81
CA GLU A 129 -1.40 -33.55 35.27
C GLU A 129 -1.68 -32.23 36.03
N GLY A 130 -1.34 -31.08 35.44
CA GLY A 130 -1.55 -29.76 36.05
C GLY A 130 -2.99 -29.23 36.03
N LEU A 131 -3.89 -29.85 35.25
CA LEU A 131 -5.29 -29.43 35.13
C LEU A 131 -6.19 -29.98 36.22
N PHE A 132 -5.88 -31.15 36.76
CA PHE A 132 -6.73 -31.86 37.72
C PHE A 132 -6.32 -31.64 39.18
N ALA A 133 -5.26 -30.87 39.42
CA ALA A 133 -4.72 -30.63 40.76
C ALA A 133 -5.55 -29.64 41.61
N ASP A 134 -6.36 -28.77 40.98
CA ASP A 134 -7.18 -27.76 41.67
C ASP A 134 -8.67 -28.11 41.75
N ALA A 135 -9.06 -29.33 41.38
CA ALA A 135 -10.44 -29.83 41.53
C ALA A 135 -10.59 -30.67 42.82
N VAL A 136 -10.13 -30.13 43.95
CA VAL A 136 -10.56 -30.59 45.28
C VAL A 136 -10.72 -29.36 46.17
N ILE A 137 -11.97 -28.94 46.38
CA ILE A 137 -12.64 -28.62 47.67
C ILE A 137 -14.12 -28.42 47.38
#